data_AF-A0A921NYW2-F1
#
_entry.id   AF-A0A921NYW2-F1
#
_cell.length_a   1.000
_cell.length_b   1.000
_cell.length_c   1.000
_cell.angle_alpha   90.00
_cell.angle_beta   90.00
_cell.angle_gamma   90.00
#
_symmetry.space_group_name_H-M   'P 1'
#
loop_
_entity.id
_entity.type
_entity.pdbx_description
1 polymer ?
#
loop_
_entity_poly.entity_id
_entity_poly.type
_entity_poly.pdbx_seq_one_letter_code
_entity_poly.pdbx_strand_id
1 'polypeptide(L)'
;MKLRDVPVRTLSRGALCLGALLASASLLAQVRIPAQVQKALKAQADAGTWSESASTVNGITGSGNGANQPALPQVAALNGFLLSFNNGDHKLRHIGVLADGRFTRFAYADRNGDDPFRARAGWTTFTRGIAGEVSAVGGGKFRIELPTPRPEGHVLVLRGFEFRRADGTDANLRNISVKLDGALNIAEVSLTDDQGLDFRGLERTLGAAGASAAAGVPLPGLVELAHADLARVAARNIPQMVGRYRAYRVTVQYAWIPRALVQQEGTLAGGTGDLGAITPPTPVHALQGFEFTFDNSDHHLLTLAVNADERGKRVFAFQDNNRDDPLRWTVTYLTLNPELRR
;
A
#
# COMPACT_ATOMS: atom_id res chain seq x y z
N MET A 1 16.24 -29.86 113.00
CA MET A 1 15.13 -29.62 112.06
C MET A 1 15.52 -28.45 111.17
N LYS A 2 15.62 -28.67 109.84
CA LYS A 2 16.06 -27.75 108.74
C LYS A 2 17.58 -27.45 108.74
N LEU A 3 18.43 -28.01 107.85
CA LEU A 3 18.59 -27.83 106.37
C LEU A 3 18.53 -26.31 106.00
N ARG A 4 19.48 -25.68 105.31
CA ARG A 4 20.45 -26.13 104.30
C ARG A 4 21.47 -25.00 104.02
N ASP A 5 22.68 -25.40 103.59
CA ASP A 5 23.69 -24.56 102.96
C ASP A 5 23.23 -23.95 101.63
N VAL A 6 23.81 -22.79 101.28
CA VAL A 6 23.75 -22.18 99.95
C VAL A 6 25.15 -22.17 99.35
N PRO A 7 25.30 -22.61 98.08
CA PRO A 7 26.37 -22.08 97.23
C PRO A 7 25.88 -21.57 95.86
N VAL A 8 26.28 -20.32 95.57
CA VAL A 8 27.13 -19.84 94.46
C VAL A 8 26.79 -20.15 92.97
N ARG A 9 26.66 -19.04 92.19
CA ARG A 9 26.90 -18.79 90.73
C ARG A 9 25.90 -19.43 89.73
N THR A 10 25.51 -18.87 88.58
CA THR A 10 26.04 -17.83 87.65
C THR A 10 25.02 -17.57 86.51
N LEU A 11 25.23 -16.47 85.73
CA LEU A 11 24.87 -16.26 84.29
C LEU A 11 23.36 -16.00 83.98
N SER A 12 22.93 -15.17 83.02
CA SER A 12 23.56 -14.45 81.89
C SER A 12 22.57 -13.46 81.25
N ARG A 13 23.13 -12.35 80.75
CA ARG A 13 22.79 -11.48 79.59
C ARG A 13 21.44 -11.66 78.85
N GLY A 14 20.77 -10.53 78.54
CA GLY A 14 19.79 -10.44 77.46
C GLY A 14 19.04 -9.09 77.33
N ALA A 15 19.57 -8.21 76.47
CA ALA A 15 18.98 -7.07 75.75
C ALA A 15 17.58 -6.50 76.10
N LEU A 16 17.53 -5.20 76.41
CA LEU A 16 16.36 -4.34 76.16
C LEU A 16 16.58 -3.57 74.85
N CYS A 17 15.68 -3.79 73.88
CA CYS A 17 15.63 -3.08 72.62
C CYS A 17 15.16 -1.63 72.81
N LEU A 18 15.92 -0.72 72.21
CA LEU A 18 15.63 0.70 72.05
C LEU A 18 14.50 0.88 71.03
N GLY A 19 13.49 1.66 71.42
CA GLY A 19 12.36 1.99 70.58
C GLY A 19 12.61 3.21 69.68
N ALA A 20 11.83 3.19 68.60
CA ALA A 20 11.22 4.32 67.90
C ALA A 20 12.00 5.08 66.81
N LEU A 21 11.20 5.39 65.78
CA LEU A 21 11.33 6.40 64.72
C LEU A 21 12.14 6.00 63.49
N LEU A 22 11.41 5.50 62.48
CA LEU A 22 11.40 6.00 61.10
C LEU A 22 10.37 5.19 60.29
N ALA A 23 9.09 5.54 60.44
CA ALA A 23 8.07 5.15 59.46
C ALA A 23 7.89 6.33 58.51
N SER A 24 8.76 6.43 57.51
CA SER A 24 8.53 7.26 56.33
C SER A 24 7.36 6.65 55.57
N ALA A 25 6.15 7.15 55.84
CA ALA A 25 4.99 6.85 55.01
C ALA A 25 5.24 7.49 53.64
N SER A 26 5.70 6.69 52.68
CA SER A 26 5.71 7.05 51.27
C SER A 26 4.27 7.29 50.85
N LEU A 27 3.82 8.56 50.88
CA LEU A 27 2.66 9.03 50.15
C LEU A 27 2.97 8.88 48.66
N LEU A 28 2.84 7.65 48.15
CA LEU A 28 2.71 7.41 46.73
C LEU A 28 1.39 8.05 46.32
N ALA A 29 1.46 9.29 45.83
CA ALA A 29 0.37 9.91 45.11
C ALA A 29 0.02 8.97 43.95
N GLN A 30 -1.04 8.18 44.11
CA GLN A 30 -1.58 7.39 43.01
C GLN A 30 -2.10 8.39 41.97
N VAL A 31 -1.30 8.63 40.94
CA VAL A 31 -1.72 9.43 39.79
C VAL A 31 -2.88 8.68 39.14
N ARG A 32 -4.11 9.11 39.43
CA ARG A 32 -5.31 8.61 38.77
C ARG A 32 -5.32 9.17 37.36
N ILE A 33 -4.88 8.36 36.42
CA ILE A 33 -5.00 8.67 35.00
C ILE A 33 -6.50 8.66 34.64
N PRO A 34 -7.05 9.74 34.07
CA PRO A 34 -8.46 9.77 33.66
C PRO A 34 -8.77 8.61 32.71
N ALA A 35 -9.97 8.02 32.79
CA ALA A 35 -10.36 6.87 31.97
C ALA A 35 -10.25 7.14 30.46
N GLN A 36 -10.45 8.39 30.03
CA GLN A 36 -10.24 8.83 28.65
C GLN A 36 -8.76 8.73 28.24
N VAL A 37 -7.85 9.12 29.12
CA VAL A 37 -6.40 9.02 28.90
C VAL A 37 -5.95 7.56 28.91
N GLN A 38 -6.51 6.72 29.80
CA GLN A 38 -6.26 5.27 29.76
C GLN A 38 -6.75 4.62 28.47
N LYS A 39 -7.94 5.01 27.98
CA LYS A 39 -8.49 4.54 26.71
C LYS A 39 -7.63 4.97 25.52
N ALA A 40 -7.15 6.21 25.51
CA ALA A 40 -6.25 6.73 24.49
C ALA A 40 -4.88 6.01 24.51
N LEU A 41 -4.26 5.86 25.68
CA LEU A 41 -3.01 5.12 25.86
C LEU A 41 -3.13 3.66 25.42
N LYS A 42 -4.24 3.00 25.76
CA LYS A 42 -4.51 1.63 25.34
C LYS A 42 -4.69 1.54 23.82
N ALA A 43 -5.46 2.44 23.22
CA ALA A 43 -5.63 2.49 21.76
C ALA A 43 -4.29 2.72 21.02
N GLN A 44 -3.41 3.54 21.59
CA GLN A 44 -2.08 3.81 21.03
C GLN A 44 -1.13 2.60 21.17
N ALA A 45 -1.13 1.93 22.32
CA ALA A 45 -0.37 0.69 22.52
C ALA A 45 -0.87 -0.45 21.61
N ASP A 46 -2.18 -0.51 21.37
CA ASP A 46 -2.80 -1.49 20.48
C ASP A 46 -2.57 -1.16 18.99
N ALA A 47 -2.33 0.11 18.64
CA ALA A 47 -2.03 0.55 17.28
C ALA A 47 -0.69 -0.01 16.75
N GLY A 48 0.27 -0.21 17.64
CA GLY A 48 1.64 -0.57 17.28
C GLY A 48 2.46 0.62 16.78
N THR A 49 3.50 0.32 16.02
CA THR A 49 4.48 1.26 15.49
C THR A 49 4.79 0.96 14.04
N TRP A 50 5.42 1.92 13.36
CA TRP A 50 5.82 1.78 11.96
C TRP A 50 7.29 2.17 11.73
N SER A 51 7.91 1.59 10.72
CA SER A 51 9.25 1.95 10.24
C SER A 51 9.37 1.75 8.73
N GLU A 52 10.39 2.31 8.11
CA GLU A 52 10.60 2.24 6.66
C GLU A 52 11.57 1.11 6.27
N SER A 53 11.39 0.61 5.06
CA SER A 53 12.31 -0.30 4.38
C SER A 53 12.33 0.01 2.89
N ALA A 54 13.42 -0.33 2.21
CA ALA A 54 13.53 -0.13 0.78
C ALA A 54 14.23 -1.30 0.11
N SER A 55 13.94 -1.46 -1.17
CA SER A 55 14.64 -2.36 -2.06
C SER A 55 14.98 -1.68 -3.39
N THR A 56 16.11 -2.06 -3.98
CA THR A 56 16.56 -1.53 -5.27
C THR A 56 17.29 -2.63 -6.04
N VAL A 57 17.02 -2.68 -7.34
CA VAL A 57 17.71 -3.55 -8.31
C VAL A 57 17.99 -2.74 -9.57
N ASN A 58 19.04 -3.11 -10.28
CA ASN A 58 19.39 -2.49 -11.55
C ASN A 58 19.97 -3.53 -12.51
N GLY A 59 19.47 -3.55 -13.75
CA GLY A 59 19.96 -4.43 -14.80
C GLY A 59 19.46 -5.87 -14.70
N ILE A 60 18.35 -6.11 -14.01
CA ILE A 60 17.67 -7.41 -14.05
C ILE A 60 16.76 -7.47 -15.28
N THR A 61 16.47 -8.67 -15.77
CA THR A 61 15.58 -8.90 -16.92
C THR A 61 14.38 -9.73 -16.49
N GLY A 62 13.24 -9.54 -17.14
CA GLY A 62 12.01 -10.28 -16.86
C GLY A 62 11.45 -10.03 -15.44
N SER A 63 11.92 -10.81 -14.47
CA SER A 63 11.58 -10.68 -13.06
C SER A 63 12.76 -11.04 -12.16
N GLY A 64 12.85 -10.44 -10.97
CA GLY A 64 13.92 -10.71 -10.03
C GLY A 64 13.65 -10.16 -8.64
N ASN A 65 14.50 -10.55 -7.69
CA ASN A 65 14.36 -10.17 -6.29
C ASN A 65 15.36 -9.09 -5.90
N GLY A 66 14.87 -8.05 -5.24
CA GLY A 66 15.69 -7.09 -4.51
C GLY A 66 15.67 -7.38 -3.01
N ALA A 67 16.82 -7.28 -2.35
CA ALA A 67 16.90 -7.35 -0.90
C ALA A 67 16.25 -6.10 -0.28
N ASN A 68 15.47 -6.30 0.78
CA ASN A 68 14.93 -5.19 1.57
C ASN A 68 15.89 -4.83 2.71
N GLN A 69 16.03 -3.54 2.97
CA GLN A 69 16.85 -3.00 4.04
C GLN A 69 16.05 -1.99 4.86
N PRO A 70 15.68 -2.32 6.12
CA PRO A 70 15.75 -3.64 6.76
C PRO A 70 14.83 -4.69 6.09
N ALA A 71 14.97 -5.97 6.44
CA ALA A 71 14.11 -7.02 5.89
C ALA A 71 12.62 -6.75 6.19
N LEU A 72 11.74 -7.04 5.22
CA LEU A 72 10.30 -6.82 5.41
C LEU A 72 9.71 -7.81 6.43
N PRO A 73 8.92 -7.34 7.40
CA PRO A 73 8.07 -8.21 8.20
C PRO A 73 6.84 -8.64 7.39
N GLN A 74 5.97 -9.44 8.02
CA GLN A 74 4.74 -9.93 7.39
C GLN A 74 3.81 -8.78 6.97
N VAL A 75 3.65 -7.76 7.81
CA VAL A 75 2.73 -6.63 7.58
C VAL A 75 3.52 -5.42 7.09
N ALA A 76 3.27 -5.04 5.84
CA ALA A 76 3.85 -3.88 5.20
C ALA A 76 2.87 -3.29 4.20
N ALA A 77 3.09 -2.03 3.85
CA ALA A 77 2.43 -1.32 2.76
C ALA A 77 3.49 -0.74 1.82
N LEU A 78 3.18 -0.75 0.54
CA LEU A 78 3.98 -0.06 -0.46
C LEU A 78 3.80 1.45 -0.23
N ASN A 79 4.88 2.19 -0.07
CA ASN A 79 4.85 3.65 0.06
C ASN A 79 5.34 4.35 -1.21
N GLY A 80 5.99 3.62 -2.10
CA GLY A 80 6.37 4.07 -3.42
C GLY A 80 7.06 2.96 -4.21
N PHE A 81 7.12 3.12 -5.52
CA PHE A 81 7.78 2.16 -6.40
C PHE A 81 8.19 2.81 -7.73
N LEU A 82 9.19 2.21 -8.38
CA LEU A 82 9.65 2.54 -9.73
C LEU A 82 9.97 1.25 -10.48
N LEU A 83 9.51 1.17 -11.72
CA LEU A 83 9.88 0.18 -12.73
C LEU A 83 10.25 0.95 -13.99
N SER A 84 11.46 0.79 -14.51
CA SER A 84 11.90 1.48 -15.73
C SER A 84 12.83 0.60 -16.54
N PHE A 85 12.53 0.43 -17.82
CA PHE A 85 13.48 -0.17 -18.75
C PHE A 85 14.71 0.72 -18.90
N ASN A 86 15.84 0.10 -19.22
CA ASN A 86 17.12 0.77 -19.40
C ASN A 86 17.43 1.07 -20.88
N ASN A 87 16.61 0.57 -21.82
CA ASN A 87 16.93 0.56 -23.25
C ASN A 87 15.76 1.01 -24.16
N GLY A 88 14.75 1.68 -23.62
CA GLY A 88 13.60 2.18 -24.38
C GLY A 88 12.27 1.77 -23.78
N ASP A 89 11.18 2.23 -24.38
CA ASP A 89 9.84 1.77 -24.07
C ASP A 89 9.54 0.43 -24.73
N HIS A 90 8.64 -0.32 -24.13
CA HIS A 90 8.25 -1.62 -24.63
C HIS A 90 6.76 -1.86 -24.47
N LYS A 91 6.24 -2.79 -25.26
CA LYS A 91 4.98 -3.46 -24.92
C LYS A 91 5.18 -4.25 -23.64
N LEU A 92 4.13 -4.41 -22.84
CA LEU A 92 4.23 -5.13 -21.59
C LEU A 92 3.56 -6.50 -21.67
N ARG A 93 4.21 -7.48 -21.07
CA ARG A 93 3.62 -8.76 -20.70
C ARG A 93 3.45 -8.85 -19.19
N HIS A 94 4.42 -8.37 -18.42
CA HIS A 94 4.53 -8.59 -16.99
C HIS A 94 4.99 -7.31 -16.29
N ILE A 95 4.23 -6.86 -15.29
CA ILE A 95 4.55 -5.68 -14.49
C ILE A 95 4.17 -5.93 -13.04
N GLY A 96 5.05 -5.68 -12.08
CA GLY A 96 4.71 -5.91 -10.67
C GLY A 96 5.79 -5.57 -9.66
N VAL A 97 5.31 -5.33 -8.44
CA VAL A 97 6.07 -5.13 -7.21
C VAL A 97 5.34 -5.89 -6.10
N LEU A 98 5.93 -6.99 -5.63
CA LEU A 98 5.36 -7.83 -4.58
C LEU A 98 6.31 -7.98 -3.41
N ALA A 99 5.76 -7.97 -2.19
CA ALA A 99 6.50 -8.37 -1.01
C ALA A 99 6.58 -9.91 -0.96
N ASP A 100 7.81 -10.43 -0.96
CA ASP A 100 8.11 -11.86 -1.01
C ASP A 100 9.10 -12.24 0.11
N GLY A 101 8.55 -12.59 1.28
CA GLY A 101 9.33 -12.85 2.49
C GLY A 101 10.22 -11.66 2.85
N ARG A 102 11.55 -11.88 2.80
CA ARG A 102 12.55 -10.85 3.10
C ARG A 102 12.90 -9.97 1.88
N PHE A 103 12.35 -10.27 0.70
CA PHE A 103 12.68 -9.65 -0.58
C PHE A 103 11.48 -8.89 -1.17
N THR A 104 11.79 -8.02 -2.12
CA THR A 104 10.80 -7.48 -3.04
C THR A 104 10.98 -8.20 -4.37
N ARG A 105 9.92 -8.83 -4.87
CA ARG A 105 9.88 -9.40 -6.21
C ARG A 105 9.41 -8.34 -7.19
N PHE A 106 10.28 -8.00 -8.13
CA PHE A 106 10.00 -7.06 -9.22
C PHE A 106 9.75 -7.84 -10.50
N ALA A 107 8.85 -7.33 -11.33
CA ALA A 107 8.66 -7.80 -12.68
C ALA A 107 8.43 -6.62 -13.62
N TYR A 108 9.14 -6.60 -14.73
CA TYR A 108 8.96 -5.62 -15.79
C TYR A 108 9.51 -6.22 -17.08
N ALA A 109 8.60 -6.75 -17.90
CA ALA A 109 8.95 -7.57 -19.03
C ALA A 109 7.98 -7.34 -20.19
N ASP A 110 8.53 -7.29 -21.38
CA ASP A 110 7.86 -7.44 -22.66
C ASP A 110 7.64 -8.95 -22.97
N ARG A 111 7.41 -9.29 -24.24
CA ARG A 111 7.13 -10.66 -24.67
C ARG A 111 8.27 -11.64 -24.38
N ASN A 112 9.53 -11.29 -24.68
CA ASN A 112 10.67 -12.22 -24.49
C ASN A 112 11.33 -12.05 -23.11
N GLY A 113 11.15 -10.89 -22.45
CA GLY A 113 11.67 -10.60 -21.12
C GLY A 113 13.19 -10.52 -21.05
N ASP A 114 13.87 -10.18 -22.15
CA ASP A 114 15.33 -10.04 -22.18
C ASP A 114 15.80 -8.58 -21.98
N ASP A 115 14.88 -7.62 -21.95
CA ASP A 115 15.20 -6.22 -21.72
C ASP A 115 15.59 -5.93 -20.27
N PRO A 116 16.75 -5.30 -20.04
CA PRO A 116 17.17 -4.93 -18.70
C PRO A 116 16.33 -3.76 -18.17
N PHE A 117 15.94 -3.86 -16.91
CA PHE A 117 15.25 -2.79 -16.20
C PHE A 117 15.89 -2.50 -14.85
N ARG A 118 15.60 -1.31 -14.34
CA ARG A 118 15.85 -0.92 -12.95
C ARG A 118 14.53 -0.84 -12.20
N ALA A 119 14.58 -1.19 -10.92
CA ALA A 119 13.41 -1.10 -10.07
C ALA A 119 13.75 -0.69 -8.65
N ARG A 120 12.78 -0.04 -8.00
CA ARG A 120 12.82 0.34 -6.59
C ARG A 120 11.45 0.12 -5.95
N ALA A 121 11.46 -0.22 -4.69
CA ALA A 121 10.26 -0.23 -3.85
C ALA A 121 10.61 0.40 -2.49
N GLY A 122 9.75 1.30 -2.04
CA GLY A 122 9.73 1.81 -0.69
C GLY A 122 8.57 1.17 0.07
N TRP A 123 8.83 0.82 1.31
CA TRP A 123 7.92 0.07 2.17
C TRP A 123 7.76 0.76 3.50
N THR A 124 6.54 0.78 3.99
CA THR A 124 6.26 1.06 5.40
C THR A 124 5.84 -0.24 6.06
N THR A 125 6.53 -0.56 7.14
CA THR A 125 6.40 -1.83 7.87
C THR A 125 5.70 -1.57 9.19
N PHE A 126 4.89 -2.53 9.64
CA PHE A 126 4.04 -2.36 10.81
C PHE A 126 4.25 -3.50 11.80
N THR A 127 4.23 -3.17 13.10
CA THR A 127 4.27 -4.19 14.16
C THR A 127 2.90 -4.84 14.43
N ARG A 128 1.83 -4.30 13.85
CA ARG A 128 0.44 -4.77 13.97
C ARG A 128 -0.27 -4.70 12.62
N GLY A 129 -1.29 -5.52 12.46
CA GLY A 129 -2.14 -5.58 11.27
C GLY A 129 -2.24 -6.98 10.70
N ILE A 130 -2.94 -7.10 9.57
CA ILE A 130 -3.23 -8.38 8.90
C ILE A 130 -2.90 -8.21 7.42
N ALA A 131 -1.95 -8.98 6.91
CA ALA A 131 -1.63 -9.02 5.49
C ALA A 131 -2.47 -10.08 4.77
N GLY A 132 -2.80 -9.82 3.52
CA GLY A 132 -3.50 -10.76 2.66
C GLY A 132 -3.07 -10.62 1.19
N GLU A 133 -3.49 -11.59 0.39
CA GLU A 133 -3.27 -11.60 -1.05
C GLU A 133 -4.54 -12.14 -1.72
N VAL A 134 -4.81 -11.65 -2.93
CA VAL A 134 -5.83 -12.22 -3.81
C VAL A 134 -5.31 -12.24 -5.24
N SER A 135 -5.70 -13.28 -5.99
CA SER A 135 -5.37 -13.41 -7.41
C SER A 135 -6.64 -13.66 -8.20
N ALA A 136 -6.73 -13.07 -9.38
CA ALA A 136 -7.84 -13.28 -10.31
C ALA A 136 -7.35 -13.27 -11.76
N VAL A 137 -8.17 -13.82 -12.66
CA VAL A 137 -7.99 -13.71 -14.11
C VAL A 137 -9.21 -13.00 -14.66
N GLY A 138 -8.99 -11.96 -15.46
CA GLY A 138 -10.05 -11.17 -16.08
C GLY A 138 -9.50 -10.38 -17.26
N GLY A 139 -10.21 -9.35 -17.69
CA GLY A 139 -9.78 -8.41 -18.72
C GLY A 139 -10.50 -7.07 -18.55
N GLY A 140 -9.96 -6.00 -19.12
CA GLY A 140 -10.53 -4.68 -18.95
C GLY A 140 -10.28 -4.13 -17.54
N LYS A 141 -11.33 -3.56 -16.95
CA LYS A 141 -11.40 -3.15 -15.54
C LYS A 141 -12.39 -4.03 -14.81
N PHE A 142 -12.01 -4.57 -13.65
CA PHE A 142 -12.90 -5.42 -12.86
C PHE A 142 -12.58 -5.38 -11.36
N ARG A 143 -13.45 -5.98 -10.55
CA ARG A 143 -13.35 -6.01 -9.08
C ARG A 143 -13.05 -7.41 -8.58
N ILE A 144 -12.31 -7.48 -7.49
CA ILE A 144 -11.92 -8.71 -6.80
C ILE A 144 -12.30 -8.55 -5.33
N GLU A 145 -13.11 -9.47 -4.82
CA GLU A 145 -13.42 -9.51 -3.39
C GLU A 145 -12.19 -9.93 -2.59
N LEU A 146 -11.93 -9.24 -1.47
CA LEU A 146 -10.83 -9.59 -0.59
C LEU A 146 -11.26 -10.73 0.35
N PRO A 147 -10.51 -11.84 0.43
CA PRO A 147 -10.89 -12.98 1.25
C PRO A 147 -10.79 -12.71 2.75
N THR A 148 -10.00 -11.71 3.16
CA THR A 148 -9.90 -11.30 4.56
C THR A 148 -11.05 -10.34 4.88
N PRO A 149 -11.94 -10.66 5.82
CA PRO A 149 -12.98 -9.73 6.24
C PRO A 149 -12.37 -8.46 6.82
N ARG A 150 -13.03 -7.31 6.59
CA ARG A 150 -12.62 -6.03 7.17
C ARG A 150 -12.58 -6.12 8.71
N PRO A 151 -11.41 -5.98 9.35
CA PRO A 151 -11.34 -5.90 10.81
C PRO A 151 -11.86 -4.54 11.31
N GLU A 152 -12.52 -4.54 12.47
CA GLU A 152 -12.96 -3.29 13.10
C GLU A 152 -11.74 -2.40 13.43
N GLY A 153 -11.89 -1.08 13.25
CA GLY A 153 -10.83 -0.14 13.57
C GLY A 153 -9.59 -0.21 12.68
N HIS A 154 -9.67 -0.87 11.52
CA HIS A 154 -8.57 -0.95 10.55
C HIS A 154 -8.85 -0.18 9.27
N VAL A 155 -7.77 0.16 8.55
CA VAL A 155 -7.78 0.73 7.21
C VAL A 155 -7.03 -0.17 6.25
N LEU A 156 -7.47 -0.18 5.00
CA LEU A 156 -6.90 -1.00 3.94
C LEU A 156 -5.81 -0.22 3.19
N VAL A 157 -4.66 -0.87 3.00
CA VAL A 157 -3.50 -0.33 2.27
C VAL A 157 -2.94 -1.35 1.28
N LEU A 158 -2.36 -0.85 0.20
CA LEU A 158 -1.72 -1.63 -0.84
C LEU A 158 -0.36 -2.10 -0.35
N ARG A 159 -0.15 -3.42 -0.40
CA ARG A 159 1.14 -4.05 -0.12
C ARG A 159 1.86 -4.40 -1.41
N GLY A 160 1.17 -4.77 -2.48
CA GLY A 160 1.86 -5.12 -3.71
C GLY A 160 0.88 -5.42 -4.82
N PHE A 161 1.38 -5.45 -6.04
CA PHE A 161 0.59 -5.77 -7.21
C PHE A 161 1.44 -6.47 -8.27
N GLU A 162 0.80 -7.27 -9.08
CA GLU A 162 1.40 -7.87 -10.27
C GLU A 162 0.32 -8.09 -11.31
N PHE A 163 0.60 -7.69 -12.54
CA PHE A 163 -0.21 -7.97 -13.72
C PHE A 163 0.62 -8.79 -14.70
N ARG A 164 0.02 -9.85 -15.23
CA ARG A 164 0.66 -10.76 -16.19
C ARG A 164 -0.30 -11.17 -17.29
N ARG A 165 0.04 -10.81 -18.53
CA ARG A 165 -0.57 -11.35 -19.75
C ARG A 165 -0.04 -12.77 -20.02
N ALA A 166 -0.67 -13.48 -20.95
CA ALA A 166 -0.25 -14.84 -21.29
C ALA A 166 1.20 -14.88 -21.82
N ASP A 167 1.89 -15.99 -21.58
CA ASP A 167 3.26 -16.16 -22.09
C ASP A 167 3.27 -16.12 -23.63
N GLY A 168 4.33 -15.52 -24.19
CA GLY A 168 4.42 -15.27 -25.63
C GLY A 168 3.57 -14.09 -26.14
N THR A 169 2.85 -13.39 -25.27
CA THR A 169 2.07 -12.19 -25.62
C THR A 169 2.62 -10.94 -24.94
N ASP A 170 2.45 -9.79 -25.58
CA ASP A 170 2.57 -8.47 -24.97
C ASP A 170 1.55 -7.55 -25.65
N ALA A 171 1.35 -6.36 -25.07
CA ALA A 171 0.59 -5.31 -25.73
C ALA A 171 1.02 -3.95 -25.20
N ASN A 172 0.65 -2.92 -25.96
CA ASN A 172 0.65 -1.54 -25.50
C ASN A 172 -0.17 -1.41 -24.20
N LEU A 173 -0.09 -0.24 -23.59
CA LEU A 173 -0.81 0.08 -22.38
C LEU A 173 -1.51 1.43 -22.56
N ARG A 174 -2.81 1.44 -22.33
CA ARG A 174 -3.60 2.66 -22.18
C ARG A 174 -3.78 3.02 -20.72
N ASN A 175 -4.18 2.04 -19.92
CA ASN A 175 -4.46 2.25 -18.51
C ASN A 175 -3.98 1.09 -17.65
N ILE A 176 -3.48 1.45 -16.47
CA ILE A 176 -3.14 0.55 -15.38
C ILE A 176 -3.65 1.12 -14.07
N SER A 177 -4.32 0.29 -13.26
CA SER A 177 -4.78 0.73 -11.94
C SER A 177 -4.87 -0.41 -10.94
N VAL A 178 -4.60 -0.08 -9.68
CA VAL A 178 -5.03 -0.86 -8.51
C VAL A 178 -5.65 0.12 -7.52
N LYS A 179 -6.91 -0.08 -7.15
CA LYS A 179 -7.61 0.73 -6.15
C LYS A 179 -8.21 -0.17 -5.09
N LEU A 180 -7.92 0.13 -3.83
CA LEU A 180 -8.48 -0.61 -2.71
C LEU A 180 -9.66 0.16 -2.11
N ASP A 181 -10.80 -0.52 -1.98
CA ASP A 181 -11.97 0.01 -1.29
C ASP A 181 -12.20 -0.81 -0.01
N GLY A 182 -11.81 -0.23 1.12
CA GLY A 182 -11.97 -0.86 2.42
C GLY A 182 -13.43 -0.87 2.92
N ALA A 183 -14.31 -0.03 2.39
CA ALA A 183 -15.73 -0.05 2.75
C ALA A 183 -16.46 -1.22 2.08
N LEU A 184 -16.14 -1.46 0.81
CA LEU A 184 -16.69 -2.55 0.02
C LEU A 184 -15.90 -3.86 0.16
N ASN A 185 -14.71 -3.83 0.78
CA ASN A 185 -13.81 -4.97 0.92
C ASN A 185 -13.38 -5.58 -0.42
N ILE A 186 -12.99 -4.71 -1.36
CA ILE A 186 -12.60 -5.10 -2.73
C ILE A 186 -11.27 -4.45 -3.15
N ALA A 187 -10.64 -5.09 -4.13
CA ALA A 187 -9.66 -4.45 -5.01
C ALA A 187 -10.29 -4.26 -6.39
N GLU A 188 -10.27 -3.04 -6.91
CA GLU A 188 -10.58 -2.73 -8.31
C GLU A 188 -9.29 -2.60 -9.10
N VAL A 189 -9.21 -3.31 -10.22
CA VAL A 189 -7.99 -3.46 -11.01
C VAL A 189 -8.29 -3.20 -12.47
N SER A 190 -7.30 -2.68 -13.19
CA SER A 190 -7.41 -2.44 -14.63
C SER A 190 -6.07 -2.59 -15.30
N LEU A 191 -6.07 -3.27 -16.45
CA LEU A 191 -4.96 -3.30 -17.40
C LEU A 191 -5.58 -3.32 -18.80
N THR A 192 -5.49 -2.20 -19.51
CA THR A 192 -6.15 -2.04 -20.82
C THR A 192 -5.21 -1.48 -21.87
N ASP A 193 -5.58 -1.75 -23.11
CA ASP A 193 -4.97 -1.25 -24.33
C ASP A 193 -6.11 -1.01 -25.34
N ASP A 194 -5.79 -0.44 -26.50
CA ASP A 194 -6.81 -0.08 -27.48
C ASP A 194 -7.22 -1.25 -28.38
N GLN A 195 -6.57 -2.42 -28.24
CA GLN A 195 -6.81 -3.63 -29.02
C GLN A 195 -6.77 -3.44 -30.54
N GLY A 196 -6.07 -2.40 -31.01
CA GLY A 196 -6.00 -2.04 -32.43
C GLY A 196 -7.07 -1.05 -32.89
N LEU A 197 -7.87 -0.48 -31.98
CA LEU A 197 -8.76 0.65 -32.25
C LEU A 197 -7.96 1.96 -32.23
N ASP A 198 -8.14 2.81 -33.24
CA ASP A 198 -7.54 4.15 -33.27
C ASP A 198 -8.52 5.17 -32.69
N PHE A 199 -8.18 5.78 -31.56
CA PHE A 199 -9.03 6.77 -30.87
C PHE A 199 -8.68 8.23 -31.18
N ARG A 200 -7.70 8.47 -32.06
CA ARG A 200 -7.28 9.82 -32.44
C ARG A 200 -8.45 10.55 -33.11
N GLY A 201 -8.94 11.62 -32.47
CA GLY A 201 -9.99 12.50 -33.02
C GLY A 201 -11.41 12.27 -32.51
N LEU A 202 -11.65 11.37 -31.55
CA LEU A 202 -12.98 11.21 -30.93
C LEU A 202 -13.48 12.53 -30.28
N GLU A 203 -12.56 13.36 -29.81
CA GLU A 203 -12.83 14.70 -29.25
C GLU A 203 -13.32 15.72 -30.29
N ARG A 204 -12.90 15.61 -31.56
CA ARG A 204 -13.37 16.49 -32.64
C ARG A 204 -14.79 16.15 -33.09
N THR A 205 -15.19 14.90 -32.95
CA THR A 205 -16.50 14.40 -33.41
C THR A 205 -17.61 14.61 -32.39
N LEU A 206 -17.27 14.68 -31.10
CA LEU A 206 -18.29 14.76 -30.04
C LEU A 206 -18.60 16.18 -29.57
N GLY A 207 -17.72 17.16 -29.78
CA GLY A 207 -17.97 18.56 -29.39
C GLY A 207 -18.25 18.75 -27.89
N ALA A 208 -18.17 19.99 -27.40
CA ALA A 208 -18.27 20.30 -25.97
C ALA A 208 -19.58 19.83 -25.29
N ALA A 209 -20.62 19.47 -26.06
CA ALA A 209 -21.87 18.89 -25.55
C ALA A 209 -21.96 17.36 -25.66
N GLY A 210 -21.23 16.70 -26.58
CA GLY A 210 -21.10 15.23 -26.60
C GLY A 210 -20.08 14.70 -25.60
N ALA A 211 -19.21 15.57 -25.07
CA ALA A 211 -18.37 15.29 -23.90
C ALA A 211 -19.18 15.02 -22.62
N SER A 212 -20.45 15.47 -22.57
CA SER A 212 -21.39 15.20 -21.47
C SER A 212 -22.57 14.30 -21.87
N ALA A 213 -22.88 14.17 -23.17
CA ALA A 213 -24.04 13.44 -23.70
C ALA A 213 -23.71 12.26 -24.65
N ALA A 214 -22.47 11.75 -24.66
CA ALA A 214 -22.20 10.33 -24.89
C ALA A 214 -22.74 9.43 -23.73
N ALA A 215 -23.58 10.01 -22.88
CA ALA A 215 -24.43 9.47 -21.82
C ALA A 215 -25.48 8.44 -22.29
N GLY A 216 -25.07 7.48 -23.12
CA GLY A 216 -25.91 6.39 -23.59
C GLY A 216 -25.16 5.29 -24.34
N VAL A 217 -23.94 5.57 -24.81
CA VAL A 217 -22.99 4.52 -25.22
C VAL A 217 -22.01 4.34 -24.08
N PRO A 218 -21.88 3.14 -23.48
CA PRO A 218 -21.04 2.96 -22.31
C PRO A 218 -19.57 3.04 -22.75
N LEU A 219 -18.99 4.23 -22.63
CA LEU A 219 -17.55 4.45 -22.62
C LEU A 219 -17.06 4.10 -21.20
N PRO A 220 -16.27 3.03 -21.00
CA PRO A 220 -15.76 2.68 -19.69
C PRO A 220 -14.69 3.70 -19.30
N GLY A 221 -14.94 4.48 -18.24
CA GLY A 221 -13.95 5.40 -17.67
C GLY A 221 -14.43 6.81 -17.35
N LEU A 222 -15.68 7.20 -17.67
CA LEU A 222 -16.21 8.54 -17.35
C LEU A 222 -17.54 8.55 -16.57
N VAL A 223 -18.12 7.39 -16.21
CA VAL A 223 -19.35 7.32 -15.41
C VAL A 223 -19.14 6.39 -14.22
N GLU A 224 -18.51 6.89 -13.16
CA GLU A 224 -18.64 6.28 -11.83
C GLU A 224 -18.46 7.31 -10.71
N LEU A 225 -19.03 8.51 -10.92
CA LEU A 225 -19.31 9.50 -9.88
C LEU A 225 -20.83 9.57 -9.66
N ALA A 226 -21.44 8.48 -9.18
CA ALA A 226 -22.78 8.51 -8.57
C ALA A 226 -23.02 7.25 -7.73
N HIS A 227 -23.17 7.51 -6.42
CA HIS A 227 -23.61 6.70 -5.28
C HIS A 227 -24.08 5.24 -5.46
N ALA A 228 -23.48 4.38 -4.62
CA ALA A 228 -24.12 3.37 -3.76
C ALA A 228 -25.44 2.74 -4.24
N ASP A 229 -25.34 1.75 -5.14
CA ASP A 229 -26.26 0.60 -5.22
C ASP A 229 -25.85 -0.47 -6.27
N LEU A 230 -24.79 -0.22 -7.05
CA LEU A 230 -24.28 -1.16 -8.06
C LEU A 230 -23.48 -2.36 -7.50
N ALA A 231 -23.18 -2.38 -6.19
CA ALA A 231 -22.36 -3.42 -5.55
C ALA A 231 -22.99 -4.83 -5.62
N ARG A 232 -24.32 -4.95 -5.75
CA ARG A 232 -25.00 -6.26 -5.84
C ARG A 232 -25.13 -6.83 -7.26
N VAL A 233 -24.95 -6.02 -8.30
CA VAL A 233 -25.17 -6.45 -9.69
C VAL A 233 -23.86 -6.88 -10.36
N ALA A 234 -22.72 -6.30 -9.97
CA ALA A 234 -21.42 -6.58 -10.61
C ALA A 234 -20.79 -7.94 -10.24
N ALA A 235 -21.19 -8.58 -9.15
CA ALA A 235 -20.63 -9.87 -8.70
C ALA A 235 -21.02 -11.07 -9.60
N ARG A 236 -22.02 -10.92 -10.48
CA ARG A 236 -22.50 -12.02 -11.35
C ARG A 236 -21.88 -12.06 -12.75
N ASN A 237 -21.07 -11.06 -13.15
CA ASN A 237 -20.63 -10.90 -14.54
C ASN A 237 -19.12 -11.11 -14.78
N ILE A 238 -18.40 -11.70 -13.80
CA ILE A 238 -16.97 -12.09 -13.96
C ILE A 238 -16.72 -12.91 -15.25
N PRO A 239 -17.62 -13.82 -15.69
CA PRO A 239 -17.42 -14.54 -16.95
C PRO A 239 -17.77 -13.75 -18.24
N GLN A 240 -18.38 -12.56 -18.16
CA GLN A 240 -18.90 -11.84 -19.34
C GLN A 240 -17.94 -10.77 -19.92
N MET A 241 -16.83 -10.45 -19.24
CA MET A 241 -15.78 -9.57 -19.75
C MET A 241 -14.69 -10.32 -20.53
N VAL A 242 -14.64 -11.65 -20.39
CA VAL A 242 -13.75 -12.56 -21.13
C VAL A 242 -14.30 -12.70 -22.55
N GLY A 243 -13.72 -11.94 -23.48
CA GLY A 243 -14.11 -11.94 -24.90
C GLY A 243 -14.02 -10.56 -25.56
N ARG A 244 -14.17 -9.47 -24.79
CA ARG A 244 -14.02 -8.11 -25.30
C ARG A 244 -12.64 -7.52 -25.03
N TYR A 245 -11.98 -7.84 -23.92
CA TYR A 245 -10.66 -7.30 -23.56
C TYR A 245 -9.59 -8.41 -23.48
N ARG A 246 -8.31 -8.06 -23.71
CA ARG A 246 -7.19 -9.02 -23.55
C ARG A 246 -7.14 -9.47 -22.09
N ALA A 247 -7.10 -10.78 -21.90
CA ALA A 247 -7.06 -11.35 -20.57
C ALA A 247 -5.71 -11.13 -19.89
N TYR A 248 -5.72 -10.91 -18.59
CA TYR A 248 -4.55 -10.86 -17.74
C TYR A 248 -4.84 -11.52 -16.39
N ARG A 249 -3.80 -12.11 -15.80
CA ARG A 249 -3.77 -12.47 -14.39
C ARG A 249 -3.34 -11.25 -13.61
N VAL A 250 -3.97 -11.05 -12.46
CA VAL A 250 -3.57 -10.03 -11.50
C VAL A 250 -3.46 -10.64 -10.11
N THR A 251 -2.42 -10.23 -9.39
CA THR A 251 -2.21 -10.51 -7.97
C THR A 251 -2.20 -9.18 -7.25
N VAL A 252 -2.98 -9.04 -6.19
CA VAL A 252 -2.98 -7.86 -5.31
C VAL A 252 -2.67 -8.32 -3.90
N GLN A 253 -1.58 -7.80 -3.35
CA GLN A 253 -1.26 -7.93 -1.93
C GLN A 253 -1.77 -6.69 -1.21
N TYR A 254 -2.40 -6.90 -0.06
CA TYR A 254 -2.97 -5.84 0.76
C TYR A 254 -2.63 -6.05 2.24
N ALA A 255 -2.83 -5.01 3.03
CA ALA A 255 -2.81 -5.12 4.47
C ALA A 255 -3.93 -4.29 5.11
N TRP A 256 -4.51 -4.83 6.18
CA TRP A 256 -5.33 -4.10 7.13
C TRP A 256 -4.44 -3.62 8.26
N ILE A 257 -4.30 -2.31 8.43
CA ILE A 257 -3.50 -1.70 9.51
C ILE A 257 -4.41 -0.97 10.51
N PRO A 258 -4.05 -0.90 11.80
CA PRO A 258 -4.83 -0.14 12.78
C PRO A 258 -5.03 1.32 12.35
N ARG A 259 -6.27 1.81 12.37
CA ARG A 259 -6.63 3.20 12.03
C ARG A 259 -5.95 4.21 12.95
N ALA A 260 -5.61 3.82 14.18
CA ALA A 260 -4.88 4.66 15.13
C ALA A 260 -3.43 5.00 14.70
N LEU A 261 -2.86 4.28 13.71
CA LEU A 261 -1.58 4.66 13.09
C LEU A 261 -1.74 5.82 12.09
N VAL A 262 -2.96 6.04 11.58
CA VAL A 262 -3.23 6.97 10.48
C VAL A 262 -3.43 8.37 11.03
N GLN A 263 -2.65 9.30 10.51
CA GLN A 263 -2.85 10.73 10.75
C GLN A 263 -3.92 11.28 9.82
N GLN A 264 -3.81 10.98 8.52
CA GLN A 264 -4.73 11.45 7.50
C GLN A 264 -4.67 10.60 6.22
N GLU A 265 -5.74 10.69 5.44
CA GLU A 265 -5.83 10.14 4.08
C GLU A 265 -5.59 11.29 3.07
N GLY A 266 -5.00 10.97 1.92
CA GLY A 266 -4.63 11.96 0.90
C GLY A 266 -4.89 11.45 -0.52
N THR A 267 -5.10 12.39 -1.44
CA THR A 267 -5.28 12.09 -2.86
C THR A 267 -4.45 13.08 -3.68
N LEU A 268 -3.71 12.56 -4.64
CA LEU A 268 -3.03 13.31 -5.69
C LEU A 268 -3.70 12.98 -7.02
N ALA A 269 -3.89 13.98 -7.87
CA ALA A 269 -4.43 13.77 -9.22
C ALA A 269 -3.89 14.83 -10.17
N GLY A 270 -3.91 14.52 -11.47
CA GLY A 270 -3.50 15.45 -12.51
C GLY A 270 -3.88 14.96 -13.91
N GLY A 271 -3.72 15.84 -14.89
CA GLY A 271 -4.10 15.64 -16.29
C GLY A 271 -2.99 15.96 -17.31
N THR A 272 -1.76 16.14 -16.84
CA THR A 272 -0.61 16.50 -17.69
C THR A 272 0.62 15.65 -17.32
N GLY A 273 1.58 15.55 -18.25
CA GLY A 273 2.88 14.88 -18.07
C GLY A 273 3.80 15.48 -17.00
N ASP A 274 3.32 16.42 -16.17
CA ASP A 274 4.04 17.06 -15.07
C ASP A 274 4.28 16.15 -13.85
N LEU A 275 4.21 14.82 -14.03
CA LEU A 275 4.48 13.85 -12.98
C LEU A 275 5.87 14.07 -12.33
N GLY A 276 6.82 14.66 -13.06
CA GLY A 276 8.14 15.03 -12.57
C GLY A 276 8.20 16.22 -11.59
N ALA A 277 7.12 16.99 -11.43
CA ALA A 277 7.08 18.20 -10.59
C ALA A 277 6.19 18.05 -9.32
N ILE A 278 5.57 16.88 -9.12
CA ILE A 278 4.64 16.68 -8.02
C ILE A 278 5.38 16.68 -6.69
N THR A 279 4.91 17.54 -5.78
CA THR A 279 5.27 17.48 -4.36
C THR A 279 4.00 17.18 -3.57
N PRO A 280 3.87 15.98 -2.99
CA PRO A 280 2.76 15.68 -2.10
C PRO A 280 2.69 16.69 -0.95
N PRO A 281 1.50 17.21 -0.60
CA PRO A 281 1.37 18.19 0.48
C PRO A 281 1.72 17.61 1.85
N THR A 282 1.66 16.28 1.98
CA THR A 282 2.08 15.53 3.17
C THR A 282 2.87 14.29 2.80
N PRO A 283 3.68 13.73 3.72
CA PRO A 283 4.43 12.51 3.45
C PRO A 283 3.51 11.33 3.08
N VAL A 284 3.87 10.65 2.00
CA VAL A 284 3.23 9.42 1.53
C VAL A 284 3.87 8.25 2.26
N HIS A 285 3.17 7.70 3.26
CA HIS A 285 3.66 6.57 4.05
C HIS A 285 3.02 5.24 3.65
N ALA A 286 1.86 5.23 3.03
CA ALA A 286 1.28 4.00 2.48
C ALA A 286 0.37 4.33 1.31
N LEU A 287 0.46 3.57 0.22
CA LEU A 287 -0.46 3.68 -0.90
C LEU A 287 -1.74 2.90 -0.59
N GLN A 288 -2.87 3.41 -1.04
CA GLN A 288 -4.15 2.70 -1.08
C GLN A 288 -4.53 2.35 -2.52
N GLY A 289 -3.97 3.09 -3.49
CA GLY A 289 -4.19 2.82 -4.89
C GLY A 289 -3.55 3.85 -5.80
N PHE A 290 -3.51 3.49 -7.08
CA PHE A 290 -3.09 4.35 -8.17
C PHE A 290 -3.89 4.02 -9.42
N GLU A 291 -4.02 5.00 -10.30
CA GLU A 291 -4.55 4.86 -11.65
C GLU A 291 -3.79 5.80 -12.57
N PHE A 292 -3.40 5.28 -13.73
CA PHE A 292 -2.83 6.06 -14.81
C PHE A 292 -3.53 5.68 -16.12
N THR A 293 -3.82 6.68 -16.94
CA THR A 293 -4.51 6.53 -18.23
C THR A 293 -3.92 7.50 -19.24
N PHE A 294 -3.46 7.01 -20.39
CA PHE A 294 -3.22 7.86 -21.55
C PHE A 294 -4.55 8.24 -22.21
N ASP A 295 -4.69 9.52 -22.55
CA ASP A 295 -5.95 10.05 -23.07
C ASP A 295 -6.04 9.97 -24.60
N ASN A 296 -4.90 9.95 -25.31
CA ASN A 296 -4.84 9.97 -26.76
C ASN A 296 -4.83 8.59 -27.44
N SER A 297 -4.21 7.57 -26.84
CA SER A 297 -4.08 6.19 -27.37
C SER A 297 -3.44 5.25 -26.32
N ASP A 298 -3.32 3.97 -26.64
CA ASP A 298 -2.35 3.08 -26.00
C ASP A 298 -0.91 3.33 -26.47
N HIS A 299 0.06 3.02 -25.59
CA HIS A 299 1.47 3.31 -25.81
C HIS A 299 2.39 2.17 -25.36
N HIS A 300 3.63 2.20 -25.82
CA HIS A 300 4.69 1.48 -25.13
C HIS A 300 4.96 2.15 -23.77
N LEU A 301 5.45 1.39 -22.80
CA LEU A 301 5.77 1.94 -21.48
C LEU A 301 7.28 1.89 -21.23
N LEU A 302 7.86 3.06 -20.95
CA LEU A 302 9.23 3.17 -20.48
C LEU A 302 9.29 3.07 -18.95
N THR A 303 8.48 3.87 -18.26
CA THR A 303 8.53 3.98 -16.80
C THR A 303 7.14 3.99 -16.19
N LEU A 304 6.98 3.22 -15.10
CA LEU A 304 5.91 3.39 -14.12
C LEU A 304 6.52 3.69 -12.74
N ALA A 305 6.14 4.80 -12.14
CA ALA A 305 6.56 5.17 -10.79
C ALA A 305 5.48 5.93 -10.01
N VAL A 306 5.42 5.65 -8.71
CA VAL A 306 4.60 6.37 -7.73
C VAL A 306 5.46 6.65 -6.52
N ASN A 307 5.67 7.93 -6.16
CA ASN A 307 6.39 8.36 -4.97
C ASN A 307 7.76 7.65 -4.76
N ALA A 308 8.45 7.26 -5.84
CA ALA A 308 9.71 6.56 -5.73
C ALA A 308 10.80 7.51 -5.22
N ASP A 309 11.68 7.05 -4.33
CA ASP A 309 12.86 7.83 -3.97
C ASP A 309 13.96 7.64 -5.03
N GLU A 310 14.23 8.68 -5.80
CA GLU A 310 15.40 8.81 -6.65
C GLU A 310 16.32 9.91 -6.13
N ARG A 311 17.35 9.51 -5.38
CA ARG A 311 18.41 10.41 -4.88
C ARG A 311 17.82 11.58 -4.05
N GLY A 312 16.84 11.30 -3.21
CA GLY A 312 16.17 12.28 -2.36
C GLY A 312 15.02 13.04 -3.04
N LYS A 313 14.70 12.72 -4.30
CA LYS A 313 13.55 13.28 -5.02
C LYS A 313 12.44 12.24 -5.15
N ARG A 314 11.19 12.65 -4.90
CA ARG A 314 10.02 11.81 -5.15
C ARG A 314 9.67 11.85 -6.63
N VAL A 315 9.62 10.68 -7.24
CA VAL A 315 9.33 10.51 -8.67
C VAL A 315 7.97 9.87 -8.84
N PHE A 316 7.15 10.51 -9.67
CA PHE A 316 5.97 9.92 -10.28
C PHE A 316 6.23 9.87 -11.78
N ALA A 317 5.81 8.78 -12.44
CA ALA A 317 5.99 8.63 -13.87
C ALA A 317 5.00 7.60 -14.42
N PHE A 318 4.45 7.92 -15.58
CA PHE A 318 3.73 7.00 -16.45
C PHE A 318 3.94 7.52 -17.85
N GLN A 319 4.99 7.02 -18.49
CA GLN A 319 5.51 7.64 -19.71
C GLN A 319 6.14 6.59 -20.62
N ASP A 320 6.04 6.86 -21.91
CA ASP A 320 6.73 6.21 -23.01
C ASP A 320 8.14 6.84 -23.19
N ASN A 321 8.77 6.63 -24.35
CA ASN A 321 10.07 7.22 -24.66
C ASN A 321 10.05 8.74 -24.89
N ASN A 322 9.01 9.29 -25.53
CA ASN A 322 9.02 10.68 -25.97
C ASN A 322 8.49 11.65 -24.88
N ARG A 323 7.71 11.14 -23.91
CA ARG A 323 7.13 11.86 -22.77
C ARG A 323 6.19 13.01 -23.16
N ASP A 324 5.58 12.93 -24.34
CA ASP A 324 4.71 14.00 -24.86
C ASP A 324 3.21 13.69 -24.76
N ASP A 325 2.86 12.52 -24.22
CA ASP A 325 1.47 12.07 -24.18
C ASP A 325 0.62 12.73 -23.09
N PRO A 326 -0.62 13.12 -23.41
CA PRO A 326 -1.60 13.53 -22.42
C PRO A 326 -2.02 12.32 -21.57
N LEU A 327 -2.06 12.52 -20.26
CA LEU A 327 -2.39 11.46 -19.31
C LEU A 327 -3.23 12.00 -18.15
N ARG A 328 -4.17 11.18 -17.69
CA ARG A 328 -4.87 11.37 -16.41
C ARG A 328 -4.38 10.37 -15.39
N TRP A 329 -4.22 10.83 -14.16
CA TRP A 329 -3.74 9.98 -13.09
C TRP A 329 -4.34 10.35 -11.75
N THR A 330 -4.36 9.37 -10.84
CA THR A 330 -4.77 9.55 -9.45
C THR A 330 -3.97 8.60 -8.57
N VAL A 331 -3.55 9.06 -7.39
CA VAL A 331 -2.90 8.27 -6.35
C VAL A 331 -3.57 8.57 -5.02
N THR A 332 -4.05 7.54 -4.34
CA THR A 332 -4.63 7.63 -2.99
C THR A 332 -3.65 7.05 -1.99
N TYR A 333 -3.42 7.74 -0.88
CA TYR A 333 -2.38 7.40 0.07
C TYR A 333 -2.75 7.78 1.52
N LEU A 334 -1.95 7.30 2.47
CA LEU A 334 -2.03 7.63 3.89
C LEU A 334 -0.77 8.33 4.36
N THR A 335 -0.96 9.26 5.30
CA THR A 335 0.09 9.78 6.18
C THR A 335 -0.11 9.16 7.56
N LEU A 336 0.98 8.69 8.18
CA LEU A 336 0.98 8.06 9.49
C LEU A 336 1.45 9.04 10.57
N ASN A 337 1.02 8.77 11.80
CA ASN A 337 1.37 9.51 13.00
C ASN A 337 2.89 9.44 13.26
N PRO A 338 3.62 10.57 13.21
CA PRO A 338 5.08 10.59 13.33
C PRO A 338 5.59 10.13 14.69
N GLU A 339 4.80 10.31 15.76
CA GLU A 339 5.13 9.86 17.12
C GLU A 339 5.08 8.34 17.29
N LEU A 340 4.51 7.61 16.32
CA LEU A 340 4.47 6.14 16.28
C LEU A 340 5.54 5.55 15.37
N ARG A 341 6.42 6.39 14.82
CA ARG A 341 7.61 5.96 14.08
C ARG A 341 8.62 5.33 15.03
N ARG A 342 9.20 4.20 14.61
CA ARG A 342 10.30 3.52 15.32
C ARG A 342 11.67 3.93 14.79
#